data_AF-A0A3M7CLV4-F1
#
_entry.id   AF-A0A3M7CLV4-F1
#
_cell.length_a   1.000
_cell.length_b   1.000
_cell.length_c   1.000
_cell.angle_alpha   90.00
_cell.angle_beta   90.00
_cell.angle_gamma   90.00
#
_symmetry.space_group_name_H-M   'P 1'
#
loop_
_entity.id
_entity.type
_entity.pdbx_description
1 polymer ?
#
loop_
_entity_poly.entity_id
_entity_poly.type
_entity_poly.pdbx_seq_one_letter_code
_entity_poly.pdbx_strand_id
1 'polypeptide(L)'
;MAPTTRRNSALLKKISTLQLKLAPLVPLPSGPPHPDFPKTLMAFHLLTEDQLDSIAHYYHQSTPGPWTHHYPAQMNWDKDFLAKHPEAAAVASPSTTAIRHSRRLSQVEKEFITDLMKTVEDLQHPVLPSQPETDSPR
;
A
#
# COMPACT_ATOMS: atom_id res chain seq x y z
N MET A 1 -37.52 16.52 14.46
CA MET A 1 -36.57 16.12 15.51
C MET A 1 -35.41 15.41 14.84
N ALA A 2 -34.20 15.99 14.85
CA ALA A 2 -33.03 15.30 14.29
C ALA A 2 -32.60 14.20 15.28
N PRO A 3 -32.29 12.98 14.82
CA PRO A 3 -31.87 11.91 15.72
C PRO A 3 -30.55 12.33 16.37
N THR A 4 -30.50 12.30 17.69
CA THR A 4 -29.31 12.56 18.50
C THR A 4 -28.20 11.62 18.03
N THR A 5 -27.23 12.13 17.28
CA THR A 5 -26.11 11.34 16.77
C THR A 5 -25.30 10.81 17.94
N ARG A 6 -25.47 9.52 18.24
CA ARG A 6 -24.63 8.77 19.17
C ARG A 6 -23.17 8.97 18.73
N ARG A 7 -22.32 9.52 19.59
CA ARG A 7 -20.88 9.68 19.30
C ARG A 7 -20.24 8.31 19.16
N ASN A 8 -20.12 7.83 17.92
CA ASN A 8 -19.48 6.56 17.60
C ASN A 8 -17.99 6.80 17.30
N SER A 9 -17.12 6.34 18.20
CA SER A 9 -15.66 6.53 18.07
C SER A 9 -15.08 5.79 16.86
N ALA A 10 -15.65 4.66 16.44
CA ALA A 10 -15.22 3.93 15.25
C ALA A 10 -15.53 4.72 13.97
N LEU A 11 -16.72 5.33 13.89
CA LEU A 11 -17.09 6.20 12.78
C LEU A 11 -16.15 7.41 12.69
N LEU A 12 -15.85 8.06 13.83
CA LEU A 12 -14.93 9.20 13.86
C LEU A 12 -13.53 8.84 13.39
N LYS A 13 -12.99 7.67 13.80
CA LYS A 13 -11.71 7.17 13.30
C LYS A 13 -11.74 6.98 11.79
N LYS A 14 -12.81 6.38 11.27
CA LYS A 14 -12.97 6.15 9.82
C LYS A 14 -13.05 7.47 9.04
N ILE A 15 -13.81 8.45 9.54
CA ILE A 15 -13.88 9.79 8.94
C ILE A 15 -12.50 10.44 8.89
N SER A 16 -11.73 10.36 9.99
CA SER A 16 -10.35 10.86 10.03
C SER A 16 -9.47 10.21 8.96
N THR A 17 -9.57 8.88 8.77
CA THR A 17 -8.87 8.18 7.69
C THR A 17 -9.33 8.63 6.30
N LEU A 18 -10.64 8.83 6.10
CA LEU A 18 -11.20 9.28 4.83
C LEU A 18 -10.78 10.73 4.48
N GLN A 19 -10.46 11.55 5.48
CA GLN A 19 -9.97 12.92 5.29
C GLN A 19 -8.48 13.00 4.91
N LEU A 20 -7.75 11.89 4.88
CA LEU A 20 -6.35 11.88 4.45
C LEU A 20 -6.22 12.42 3.02
N LYS A 21 -5.31 13.37 2.83
CA LYS A 21 -5.01 13.97 1.53
C LYS A 21 -4.17 13.03 0.69
N LEU A 22 -4.52 12.89 -0.58
CA LEU A 22 -3.77 12.11 -1.56
C LEU A 22 -2.89 13.05 -2.40
N ALA A 23 -1.67 12.62 -2.69
CA ALA A 23 -0.79 13.33 -3.61
C ALA A 23 -1.22 13.05 -5.07
N PRO A 24 -1.27 14.06 -5.94
CA PRO A 24 -1.66 13.87 -7.33
C PRO A 24 -0.63 13.05 -8.11
N LEU A 25 -1.13 12.14 -8.95
CA LEU A 25 -0.31 11.46 -9.95
C LEU A 25 0.00 12.41 -11.11
N VAL A 26 1.15 12.21 -11.76
CA VAL A 26 1.63 13.02 -12.88
C VAL A 26 1.83 12.09 -14.08
N PRO A 27 1.32 12.44 -15.27
CA PRO A 27 1.52 11.64 -16.47
C PRO A 27 2.94 11.80 -17.02
N LEU A 28 3.42 10.77 -17.69
CA LEU A 28 4.67 10.77 -18.46
C LEU A 28 4.44 11.31 -19.88
N PRO A 29 5.45 12.00 -20.47
CA PRO A 29 6.75 12.33 -19.87
C PRO A 29 6.66 13.54 -18.91
N SER A 30 5.66 14.39 -19.10
CA SER A 30 5.32 15.53 -18.25
C SER A 30 3.89 15.97 -18.56
N GLY A 31 3.15 16.44 -17.56
CA GLY A 31 1.83 17.03 -17.75
C GLY A 31 1.16 17.36 -16.42
N PRO A 32 0.04 18.11 -16.44
CA PRO A 32 -0.73 18.32 -15.23
C PRO A 32 -1.36 17.00 -14.75
N PRO A 33 -1.66 16.87 -13.45
CA PRO A 33 -2.52 15.79 -12.95
C PRO A 33 -3.88 15.78 -13.65
N HIS A 34 -4.49 14.61 -13.78
CA HIS A 34 -5.86 14.48 -14.30
C HIS A 34 -6.83 15.40 -13.52
N PRO A 35 -7.74 16.13 -14.20
CA PRO A 35 -8.63 17.10 -13.54
C PRO A 35 -9.50 16.48 -12.43
N ASP A 36 -9.97 15.25 -12.63
CA ASP A 36 -10.78 14.51 -11.65
C ASP A 36 -9.95 13.70 -10.63
N PHE A 37 -8.64 13.93 -10.53
CA PHE A 37 -7.83 13.19 -9.58
C PHE A 37 -8.30 13.47 -8.13
N PRO A 38 -8.58 12.44 -7.33
CA PRO A 38 -9.15 12.61 -6.00
C PRO A 38 -8.13 13.22 -5.03
N LYS A 39 -8.54 14.31 -4.37
CA LYS A 39 -7.69 15.03 -3.39
C LYS A 39 -7.65 14.37 -2.02
N THR A 40 -8.61 13.52 -1.71
CA THR A 40 -8.72 12.81 -0.43
C THR A 40 -9.11 11.37 -0.63
N LEU A 41 -8.86 10.54 0.39
CA LEU A 41 -9.26 9.13 0.40
C LEU A 41 -10.79 8.99 0.31
N MET A 42 -11.56 9.91 0.90
CA MET A 42 -13.01 9.96 0.72
C MET A 42 -13.41 10.18 -0.74
N ALA A 43 -12.80 11.16 -1.41
CA ALA A 43 -13.12 11.47 -2.81
C ALA A 43 -12.75 10.29 -3.73
N PHE A 44 -11.65 9.60 -3.45
CA PHE A 44 -11.25 8.40 -4.19
C PHE A 44 -12.33 7.31 -4.14
N HIS A 45 -12.96 7.09 -2.99
CA HIS A 45 -14.04 6.12 -2.85
C HIS A 45 -15.37 6.55 -3.48
N LEU A 46 -15.50 7.80 -3.92
CA LEU A 46 -16.71 8.35 -4.53
C LEU A 46 -16.56 8.59 -6.04
N LEU A 47 -15.46 8.16 -6.65
CA LEU A 47 -15.26 8.28 -8.10
C LEU A 47 -16.31 7.46 -8.85
N THR A 48 -16.86 8.05 -9.91
CA THR A 48 -17.78 7.35 -10.82
C THR A 48 -16.99 6.46 -11.79
N GLU A 49 -17.70 5.52 -12.43
CA GLU A 49 -17.12 4.65 -13.46
C GLU A 49 -16.48 5.47 -14.61
N ASP A 50 -17.21 6.46 -15.14
CA ASP A 50 -16.71 7.35 -16.19
C ASP A 50 -15.41 8.08 -15.78
N GLN A 51 -15.33 8.52 -14.51
CA GLN A 51 -14.13 9.18 -13.99
C GLN A 51 -12.95 8.20 -13.87
N LEU A 52 -13.22 6.97 -13.43
CA LEU A 52 -12.20 5.93 -13.35
C LEU A 52 -11.64 5.58 -14.72
N ASP A 53 -12.51 5.42 -15.72
CA ASP A 53 -12.09 5.10 -17.09
C ASP A 53 -11.30 6.24 -17.74
N SER A 54 -11.72 7.49 -17.52
CA SER A 54 -10.97 8.67 -17.98
C SER A 54 -9.57 8.72 -17.34
N ILE A 55 -9.48 8.47 -16.03
CA ILE A 55 -8.20 8.41 -15.31
C ILE A 55 -7.32 7.27 -15.84
N ALA A 56 -7.89 6.07 -16.03
CA ALA A 56 -7.15 4.91 -16.53
C ALA A 56 -6.61 5.14 -17.94
N HIS A 57 -7.40 5.79 -18.81
CA HIS A 57 -6.96 6.17 -20.15
C HIS A 57 -5.82 7.18 -20.11
N TYR A 58 -5.95 8.23 -19.28
CA TYR A 58 -4.95 9.30 -19.15
C TYR A 58 -3.57 8.81 -18.70
N TYR A 59 -3.53 7.81 -17.81
CA TYR A 59 -2.28 7.20 -17.34
C TYR A 59 -1.85 5.96 -18.13
N HIS A 60 -2.40 5.74 -19.34
CA HIS A 60 -2.06 4.62 -20.23
C HIS A 60 -2.29 3.23 -19.58
N GLN A 61 -3.24 3.12 -18.65
CA GLN A 61 -3.58 1.86 -17.99
C GLN A 61 -4.62 1.05 -18.79
N SER A 62 -5.55 1.72 -19.49
CA SER A 62 -6.57 1.06 -20.32
C SER A 62 -6.23 1.08 -21.82
N THR A 63 -5.64 2.17 -22.31
CA THR A 63 -5.22 2.31 -23.72
C THR A 63 -3.70 2.41 -23.78
N PRO A 64 -3.02 1.34 -24.23
CA PRO A 64 -1.57 1.34 -24.33
C PRO A 64 -1.07 2.46 -25.25
N GLY A 65 -0.09 3.23 -24.75
CA GLY A 65 0.70 4.17 -25.54
C GLY A 65 2.21 4.00 -25.33
N PRO A 66 3.03 4.94 -25.85
CA PRO A 66 4.49 4.86 -25.78
C PRO A 66 5.05 4.76 -24.35
N TRP A 67 4.33 5.32 -23.38
CA TRP A 67 4.74 5.39 -21.97
C TRP A 67 4.20 4.26 -21.09
N THR A 68 3.41 3.32 -21.64
CA THR A 68 2.75 2.24 -20.86
C THR A 68 3.75 1.48 -19.99
N HIS A 69 4.88 1.10 -20.57
CA HIS A 69 5.93 0.33 -19.88
C HIS A 69 6.84 1.16 -18.98
N HIS A 70 6.64 2.48 -18.92
CA HIS A 70 7.40 3.37 -18.05
C HIS A 70 6.72 3.58 -16.70
N TYR A 71 5.50 3.06 -16.53
CA TYR A 71 4.83 2.99 -15.24
C TYR A 71 5.04 1.60 -14.60
N PRO A 72 5.14 1.52 -13.27
CA PRO A 72 5.31 2.63 -12.34
C PRO A 72 6.76 3.17 -12.35
N ALA A 73 6.92 4.49 -12.44
CA ALA A 73 8.22 5.12 -12.27
C ALA A 73 8.65 5.07 -10.80
N GLN A 74 9.96 4.92 -10.55
CA GLN A 74 10.49 4.92 -9.19
C GLN A 74 10.17 6.24 -8.49
N MET A 75 9.55 6.16 -7.31
CA MET A 75 9.26 7.33 -6.49
C MET A 75 10.58 7.89 -5.96
N ASN A 76 10.90 9.14 -6.31
CA ASN A 76 12.01 9.83 -5.67
C ASN A 76 11.57 10.28 -4.28
N TRP A 77 12.00 9.52 -3.26
CA TRP A 77 11.70 9.76 -1.85
C TRP A 77 12.48 10.93 -1.24
N ASP A 78 13.51 11.42 -1.92
CA ASP A 78 14.35 12.53 -1.46
C ASP A 78 13.72 13.90 -1.76
N LYS A 79 12.52 13.95 -2.37
CA LYS A 79 11.81 15.20 -2.62
C LYS A 79 11.33 15.82 -1.30
N ASP A 80 11.58 17.11 -1.12
CA ASP A 80 11.25 17.86 0.11
C ASP A 80 9.80 17.69 0.57
N PHE A 81 8.83 17.61 -0.34
CA PHE A 81 7.41 17.42 0.00
C PHE A 81 7.07 16.03 0.56
N LEU A 82 7.90 15.02 0.30
CA LEU A 82 7.78 13.67 0.87
C LEU A 82 8.67 13.49 2.10
N ALA A 83 9.66 14.37 2.28
CA ALA A 83 10.51 14.37 3.46
C ALA A 83 9.62 14.57 4.70
N LYS A 84 9.83 13.72 5.70
CA LYS A 84 9.07 13.76 6.94
C LYS A 84 9.47 15.04 7.69
N HIS A 85 8.74 16.13 7.47
CA HIS A 85 9.00 17.38 8.18
C HIS A 85 8.91 17.14 9.69
N PRO A 86 9.96 17.50 10.46
CA PRO A 86 10.03 17.21 11.89
C PRO A 86 8.96 17.94 12.72
N GLU A 87 8.24 18.90 12.16
CA GLU A 87 7.19 19.64 12.87
C GLU A 87 5.99 18.78 13.29
N ALA A 88 5.62 17.77 12.49
CA ALA A 88 4.61 16.78 12.89
C ALA A 88 5.12 15.75 13.91
N ALA A 89 6.44 15.62 14.05
CA ALA A 89 7.08 14.75 15.04
C ALA A 89 7.41 15.50 16.35
N ALA A 90 7.43 16.83 16.36
CA ALA A 90 7.78 17.63 17.53
C ALA A 90 6.76 17.57 18.68
N VAL A 91 5.54 17.07 18.44
CA VAL A 91 4.57 16.74 19.51
C VAL A 91 4.86 15.37 20.17
N ALA A 92 5.78 14.60 19.60
CA ALA A 92 6.28 13.35 20.17
C ALA A 92 7.77 13.51 20.51
N SER A 93 8.03 14.13 21.67
CA SER A 93 9.26 14.16 22.48
C SER A 93 10.64 14.09 21.79
N PRO A 94 11.55 15.04 22.06
CA PRO A 94 12.86 15.08 21.43
C PRO A 94 13.83 14.14 22.15
N SER A 95 14.24 13.07 21.48
CA SER A 95 15.50 12.42 21.81
C SER A 95 16.04 11.62 20.64
N THR A 96 17.15 12.15 20.11
CA THR A 96 18.34 11.39 19.68
C THR A 96 18.45 11.04 18.19
N THR A 97 19.29 11.83 17.52
CA THR A 97 20.24 11.43 16.48
C THR A 97 20.70 9.97 16.62
N ALA A 98 20.36 9.10 15.66
CA ALA A 98 21.12 7.87 15.42
C ALA A 98 20.83 7.29 14.03
N ILE A 99 21.85 7.35 13.18
CA ILE A 99 22.43 6.24 12.41
C ILE A 99 21.42 5.18 11.93
N ARG A 100 21.35 5.01 10.60
CA ARG A 100 20.79 3.85 9.90
C ARG A 100 21.42 2.55 10.44
N HIS A 101 20.93 2.04 11.55
CA HIS A 101 21.20 0.68 11.98
C HIS A 101 20.06 -0.20 11.51
N SER A 102 20.45 -1.24 10.76
CA SER A 102 19.67 -2.46 10.56
C SER A 102 18.83 -2.72 11.81
N ARG A 103 17.50 -2.63 11.67
CA ARG A 103 16.58 -2.91 12.76
C ARG A 103 16.82 -4.36 13.15
N ARG A 104 17.41 -4.60 14.32
CA ARG A 104 17.61 -5.96 14.83
C ARG A 104 16.22 -6.54 15.07
N LEU A 105 15.80 -7.47 14.23
CA LEU A 105 14.53 -8.17 14.36
C LEU A 105 14.44 -8.81 15.75
N SER A 106 13.28 -8.66 16.39
CA SER A 106 12.95 -9.37 17.62
C SER A 106 12.96 -10.88 17.39
N GLN A 107 13.06 -11.66 18.47
CA GLN A 107 13.03 -13.12 18.40
C GLN A 107 11.78 -13.62 17.66
N VAL A 108 10.62 -13.04 17.99
CA VAL A 108 9.32 -13.38 17.39
C VAL A 108 9.28 -13.07 15.90
N GLU A 109 9.83 -11.93 15.47
CA GLU A 109 9.87 -11.56 14.05
C GLU A 109 10.79 -12.49 13.25
N LYS A 110 11.89 -12.97 13.85
CA LYS A 110 12.78 -13.94 13.20
C LYS A 110 12.09 -15.28 13.01
N GLU A 111 11.42 -15.78 14.05
CA GLU A 111 10.66 -17.03 14.00
C GLU A 111 9.56 -16.97 12.92
N PHE A 112 8.83 -15.87 12.87
CA PHE A 112 7.82 -15.64 11.83
C PHE A 112 8.40 -15.63 10.42
N ILE A 113 9.52 -14.94 10.19
CA ILE A 113 10.16 -14.89 8.87
C ILE A 113 10.71 -16.26 8.47
N THR A 114 11.27 -17.02 9.42
CA THR A 114 11.75 -18.38 9.13
C THR A 114 10.62 -19.33 8.75
N ASP A 115 9.48 -19.24 9.44
CA ASP A 115 8.30 -20.05 9.14
C ASP A 115 7.71 -19.68 7.76
N LEU A 116 7.71 -18.39 7.43
CA LEU A 116 7.30 -17.90 6.13
C LEU A 116 8.19 -18.43 5.01
N MET A 117 9.52 -18.40 5.15
CA MET A 117 10.44 -18.92 4.13
C MET A 117 10.28 -20.43 3.94
N LYS A 118 10.07 -21.18 5.04
CA LYS A 118 9.82 -22.62 4.98
C LYS A 118 8.53 -22.95 4.22
N THR A 119 7.46 -22.21 4.50
CA THR A 119 6.16 -22.40 3.82
C THR A 119 6.26 -22.16 2.31
N VAL A 120 7.04 -21.17 1.89
CA VAL A 120 7.28 -20.88 0.46
C VAL A 120 8.11 -21.98 -0.20
N GLU A 121 9.10 -22.53 0.50
CA GLU A 121 9.92 -23.65 0.01
C GLU A 121 9.08 -24.93 -0.23
N ASP A 122 8.16 -25.26 0.69
CA ASP A 122 7.23 -26.39 0.55
C ASP A 122 6.27 -26.23 -0.65
N LEU A 123 5.97 -24.99 -1.07
CA LEU A 123 5.16 -24.74 -2.27
C LEU A 123 5.96 -24.89 -3.58
N GLN A 124 7.28 -24.68 -3.55
CA GLN A 124 8.13 -24.82 -4.73
C GLN A 124 8.49 -26.28 -5.04
N HIS A 125 8.41 -27.17 -4.04
CA HIS A 125 8.65 -28.60 -4.18
C HIS A 125 7.39 -29.38 -3.79
N PRO A 126 6.49 -29.72 -4.73
CA PRO A 126 5.38 -30.60 -4.40
C PRO A 126 5.94 -31.98 -4.05
N VAL A 127 6.12 -32.25 -2.75
CA VAL A 127 6.44 -33.58 -2.25
C VAL A 127 5.24 -34.46 -2.55
N LEU A 128 5.35 -35.26 -3.62
CA LEU A 128 4.42 -36.34 -3.91
C LEU A 128 4.46 -37.31 -2.72
N PRO A 129 3.34 -37.57 -2.03
CA PRO A 129 3.30 -38.63 -1.03
C PRO A 129 3.48 -39.97 -1.76
N SER A 130 4.68 -40.54 -1.66
CA SER A 130 4.94 -41.94 -2.02
C SER A 130 3.96 -42.81 -1.23
N GLN A 131 3.05 -43.46 -1.95
CA GLN A 131 2.08 -44.40 -1.38
C GLN A 131 2.84 -45.52 -0.65
N PRO A 132 2.48 -45.88 0.60
CA PRO A 132 2.97 -47.12 1.18
C PRO A 132 2.25 -48.30 0.52
N GLU A 133 2.99 -49.07 -0.26
CA GLU A 133 2.61 -50.39 -0.78
C GLU A 133 2.08 -51.26 0.37
N THR A 134 0.77 -51.52 0.38
CA THR A 134 0.15 -52.45 1.32
C THR A 134 0.40 -53.87 0.80
N ASP A 135 1.47 -54.47 1.29
CA ASP A 135 1.77 -55.89 1.18
C ASP A 135 0.62 -56.72 1.79
N SER A 136 0.02 -57.60 1.00
CA SER A 136 -1.13 -58.42 1.39
C SER A 136 -0.72 -59.90 1.30
N PRO A 137 -0.61 -60.63 2.43
CA PRO A 137 -0.24 -62.03 2.38
C PRO A 137 -1.46 -62.91 2.09
N ARG A 138 -1.22 -64.02 1.39
CA ARG A 138 -2.13 -65.14 1.22
C ARG A 138 -1.57 -66.37 1.94
#